data_AF-A0AAW5YEZ6-F1
#
_entry.id   AF-A0AAW5YEZ6-F1
#
_cell.length_a   1.000
_cell.length_b   1.000
_cell.length_c   1.000
_cell.angle_alpha   90.00
_cell.angle_beta   90.00
_cell.angle_gamma   90.00
#
_symmetry.space_group_name_H-M   'P 1'
#
loop_
_entity.id
_entity.type
_entity.pdbx_description
1 polymer ?
#
loop_
_entity_poly.entity_id
_entity_poly.type
_entity_poly.pdbx_seq_one_letter_code
_entity_poly.pdbx_strand_id
1 'polypeptide(L)'
;MNKEKKDTNSTIDLCLASNIIEVGVDIDRLSVMAIVGQPKMTAQYIQVSGRVGRRWWERPGLIFTLYSNTKSRDKSHFEHFREYHQKLYAQVEPTSVTPFSDSCLDRGLHAVVVGFLRQALSEEIARVPDWKEIETHLNKIVAFYNRLIERAKLVDLEQVGELQNRFKDILKKFETGNYTAWKVDHKVNGYMYSAGTTIPHALKVNAEPMINSMRNVDSECRGVISQIYRSNNDGNDSTKSSWEALFS
;
A
#
# COMPACT_ATOMS: atom_id res chain seq x y z
N MET A 1 -20.39 -56.09 -10.20
CA MET A 1 -21.51 -55.48 -9.42
C MET A 1 -20.91 -54.99 -8.11
N ASN A 2 -20.84 -53.72 -7.72
CA ASN A 2 -21.19 -52.44 -8.33
C ASN A 2 -20.14 -51.46 -7.77
N LYS A 3 -19.41 -50.73 -8.63
CA LYS A 3 -18.61 -49.58 -8.18
C LYS A 3 -19.62 -48.49 -7.82
N GLU A 4 -19.77 -48.21 -6.53
CA GLU A 4 -20.49 -47.00 -6.10
C GLU A 4 -19.76 -45.79 -6.68
N LYS A 5 -20.43 -45.12 -7.63
CA LYS A 5 -20.06 -43.79 -8.09
C LYS A 5 -20.18 -42.86 -6.88
N LYS A 6 -19.05 -42.38 -6.36
CA LYS A 6 -19.01 -41.22 -5.45
C LYS A 6 -19.54 -40.02 -6.24
N ASP A 7 -20.74 -39.55 -5.93
CA ASP A 7 -21.28 -38.30 -6.47
C ASP A 7 -20.37 -37.14 -6.05
N THR A 8 -19.50 -36.70 -6.96
CA THR A 8 -18.53 -35.61 -6.76
C THR A 8 -19.17 -34.22 -6.90
N ASN A 9 -20.41 -34.05 -6.44
CA ASN A 9 -21.10 -32.76 -6.46
C ASN A 9 -21.94 -32.53 -5.20
N SER A 10 -21.39 -32.87 -4.03
CA SER A 10 -22.03 -32.54 -2.75
C SER A 10 -21.88 -31.04 -2.49
N THR A 11 -22.95 -30.29 -2.71
CA THR A 11 -23.04 -28.89 -2.29
C THR A 11 -22.96 -28.81 -0.76
N ILE A 12 -22.17 -27.86 -0.25
CA ILE A 12 -22.08 -27.61 1.19
C ILE A 12 -23.30 -26.79 1.59
N ASP A 13 -24.18 -27.39 2.41
CA ASP A 13 -25.42 -26.76 2.89
C ASP A 13 -25.20 -25.88 4.13
N LEU A 14 -24.18 -26.21 4.95
CA LEU A 14 -23.80 -25.45 6.14
C LEU A 14 -22.28 -25.27 6.20
N CYS A 15 -21.83 -24.04 6.37
CA CYS A 15 -20.43 -23.71 6.53
C CYS A 15 -20.26 -22.88 7.80
N LEU A 16 -19.41 -23.35 8.72
CA LEU A 16 -18.92 -22.55 9.84
C LEU A 16 -17.69 -21.79 9.36
N ALA A 17 -17.73 -20.47 9.48
CA ALA A 17 -16.64 -19.61 9.06
C ALA A 17 -16.30 -18.61 10.17
N SER A 18 -15.02 -18.25 10.25
CA SER A 18 -14.55 -17.14 11.07
C SER A 18 -14.68 -15.82 10.31
N ASN A 19 -14.07 -14.76 10.82
CA ASN A 19 -13.95 -13.46 10.13
C ASN A 19 -13.36 -13.57 8.71
N ILE A 20 -12.78 -14.70 8.32
CA ILE A 20 -12.29 -14.95 6.95
C ILE A 20 -13.41 -14.84 5.89
N ILE A 21 -14.68 -15.03 6.25
CA ILE A 21 -15.81 -14.83 5.31
C ILE A 21 -16.00 -13.36 4.90
N GLU A 22 -15.41 -12.41 5.65
CA GLU A 22 -15.35 -11.00 5.27
C GLU A 22 -14.61 -10.81 3.93
N VAL A 23 -13.57 -11.61 3.69
CA VAL A 23 -12.61 -11.37 2.61
C VAL A 23 -13.07 -12.05 1.32
N GLY A 24 -13.58 -11.27 0.36
CA GLY A 24 -13.62 -11.56 -1.09
C GLY A 24 -14.25 -12.86 -1.62
N VAL A 25 -14.65 -13.81 -0.76
CA VAL A 25 -15.24 -15.08 -1.17
C VAL A 25 -16.67 -14.81 -1.61
N ASP A 26 -16.91 -15.03 -2.90
CA ASP A 26 -18.21 -14.77 -3.52
C ASP A 26 -19.05 -16.04 -3.55
N ILE A 27 -20.13 -16.07 -2.76
CA ILE A 27 -21.03 -17.23 -2.65
C ILE A 27 -22.45 -16.73 -2.84
N ASP A 28 -22.92 -16.78 -4.08
CA ASP A 28 -24.27 -16.32 -4.47
C ASP A 28 -25.42 -17.10 -3.81
N ARG A 29 -25.14 -18.27 -3.22
CA ARG A 29 -26.16 -19.17 -2.66
C ARG A 29 -26.47 -18.96 -1.17
N LEU A 30 -25.83 -18.02 -0.50
CA LEU A 30 -26.08 -17.78 0.94
C LEU A 30 -27.41 -17.05 1.15
N SER A 31 -28.37 -17.79 1.72
CA SER A 31 -29.71 -17.27 2.03
C SER A 31 -29.93 -17.05 3.53
N VAL A 32 -29.21 -17.79 4.39
CA VAL A 32 -29.31 -17.68 5.85
C VAL A 32 -27.91 -17.55 6.45
N MET A 33 -27.75 -16.64 7.42
CA MET A 33 -26.51 -16.48 8.17
C MET A 33 -26.80 -16.28 9.66
N ALA A 34 -26.00 -16.92 10.50
CA ALA A 34 -25.98 -16.65 11.93
C ALA A 34 -24.65 -15.98 12.29
N ILE A 35 -24.71 -14.77 12.84
CA ILE A 35 -23.57 -14.02 13.34
C ILE A 35 -23.51 -14.23 14.86
N VAL A 36 -22.49 -14.94 15.34
CA VAL A 36 -22.32 -15.26 16.76
C VAL A 36 -21.44 -14.22 17.45
N GLY A 37 -22.07 -13.37 18.25
CA GLY A 37 -21.48 -12.22 18.93
C GLY A 37 -21.30 -11.01 18.01
N GLN A 38 -21.14 -9.83 18.59
CA GLN A 38 -20.86 -8.63 17.79
C GLN A 38 -19.41 -8.71 17.22
N PRO A 39 -19.21 -8.52 15.91
CA PRO A 39 -17.87 -8.36 15.33
C PRO A 39 -17.09 -7.20 15.97
N LYS A 40 -15.76 -7.19 15.83
CA LYS A 40 -14.96 -6.15 16.48
C LYS A 40 -15.17 -4.77 15.88
N MET A 41 -15.39 -4.70 14.57
CA MET A 41 -15.62 -3.47 13.84
C MET A 41 -16.96 -3.51 13.11
N THR A 42 -17.62 -2.36 13.01
CA THR A 42 -18.89 -2.22 12.26
C THR A 42 -18.69 -2.49 10.77
N ALA A 43 -17.54 -2.09 10.20
CA ALA A 43 -17.20 -2.40 8.82
C ALA A 43 -17.26 -3.92 8.52
N GLN A 44 -16.72 -4.73 9.43
CA GLN A 44 -16.73 -6.20 9.30
C GLN A 44 -18.15 -6.75 9.36
N TYR A 45 -18.97 -6.24 10.27
CA TYR A 45 -20.37 -6.64 10.39
C TYR A 45 -21.14 -6.36 9.08
N ILE A 46 -20.97 -5.19 8.47
CA ILE A 46 -21.58 -4.83 7.19
C ILE A 46 -21.10 -5.76 6.07
N GLN A 47 -19.78 -5.98 5.99
CA GLN A 47 -19.20 -6.82 4.94
C GLN A 47 -19.67 -8.28 5.03
N VAL A 48 -19.78 -8.83 6.23
CA VAL A 48 -20.23 -10.20 6.47
C VAL A 48 -21.74 -10.31 6.23
N SER A 49 -22.55 -9.44 6.82
CA SER A 49 -24.01 -9.45 6.64
C SER A 49 -24.43 -9.22 5.19
N GLY A 50 -23.73 -8.35 4.45
CA GLY A 50 -23.95 -8.11 3.02
C GLY A 50 -23.62 -9.28 2.08
N ARG A 51 -23.08 -10.39 2.60
CA ARG A 51 -22.90 -11.64 1.82
C ARG A 51 -24.22 -12.37 1.59
N VAL A 52 -25.26 -12.09 2.38
CA VAL A 52 -26.55 -12.78 2.34
C VAL A 52 -27.61 -11.90 1.68
N GLY A 53 -28.52 -12.51 0.92
CA GLY A 53 -29.67 -11.79 0.35
C GLY A 53 -29.38 -10.93 -0.89
N ARG A 54 -28.29 -11.19 -1.62
CA ARG A 54 -27.94 -10.44 -2.85
C ARG A 54 -28.97 -10.56 -3.97
N ARG A 55 -29.65 -11.71 -4.08
CA ARG A 55 -30.75 -11.96 -5.03
C ARG A 55 -32.08 -12.04 -4.30
N TRP A 56 -32.43 -10.99 -3.56
CA TRP A 56 -33.64 -10.97 -2.71
C TRP A 56 -34.94 -11.29 -3.46
N TRP A 57 -35.00 -11.02 -4.78
CA TRP A 57 -36.14 -11.34 -5.64
C TRP A 57 -36.29 -12.84 -5.94
N GLU A 58 -35.21 -13.61 -5.89
CA GLU A 58 -35.20 -15.06 -6.08
C GLU A 58 -35.09 -15.83 -4.76
N ARG A 59 -34.34 -15.28 -3.79
CA ARG A 59 -33.97 -15.91 -2.53
C ARG A 59 -33.86 -14.82 -1.45
N PRO A 60 -34.86 -14.67 -0.56
CA PRO A 60 -34.77 -13.71 0.53
C PRO A 60 -33.62 -14.07 1.47
N GLY A 61 -32.92 -13.05 1.95
CA GLY A 61 -31.85 -13.19 2.93
C GLY A 61 -32.38 -13.08 4.36
N LEU A 62 -31.95 -13.96 5.25
CA LEU A 62 -32.25 -13.88 6.68
C LEU A 62 -30.96 -13.96 7.50
N ILE A 63 -30.77 -12.98 8.40
CA ILE A 63 -29.59 -12.88 9.25
C ILE A 63 -30.03 -12.92 10.71
N PHE A 64 -29.48 -13.86 11.46
CA PHE A 64 -29.65 -13.96 12.91
C PHE A 64 -28.39 -13.46 13.60
N THR A 65 -28.51 -12.40 14.41
CA THR A 65 -27.39 -11.92 15.23
C THR A 65 -27.58 -12.39 16.67
N LEU A 66 -26.69 -13.26 17.13
CA LEU A 66 -26.76 -13.92 18.43
C LEU A 66 -25.79 -13.25 19.40
N TYR A 67 -26.30 -12.48 20.36
CA TYR A 67 -25.49 -11.75 21.34
C TYR A 67 -25.31 -12.52 22.65
N SER A 68 -24.11 -12.48 23.23
CA SER A 68 -23.85 -13.10 24.53
C SER A 68 -24.11 -12.14 25.70
N ASN A 69 -24.95 -12.55 26.66
CA ASN A 69 -25.21 -11.76 27.87
C ASN A 69 -23.97 -11.61 28.79
N THR A 70 -22.96 -12.48 28.64
CA THR A 70 -21.71 -12.39 29.42
C THR A 70 -20.76 -11.30 28.92
N LYS A 71 -20.99 -10.76 27.72
CA LYS A 71 -20.13 -9.75 27.10
C LYS A 71 -20.84 -8.39 27.11
N SER A 72 -20.30 -7.42 27.85
CA SER A 72 -20.90 -6.08 27.97
C SER A 72 -21.11 -5.38 26.62
N ARG A 73 -20.21 -5.61 25.65
CA ARG A 73 -20.34 -5.07 24.29
C ARG A 73 -21.57 -5.64 23.56
N ASP A 74 -21.72 -6.96 23.57
CA ASP A 74 -22.84 -7.65 22.93
C ASP A 74 -24.17 -7.21 23.57
N LYS A 75 -24.20 -7.04 24.90
CA LYS A 75 -25.37 -6.51 25.62
C LYS A 75 -25.73 -5.09 25.18
N SER A 76 -24.74 -4.18 25.09
CA SER A 76 -24.98 -2.81 24.63
C SER A 76 -25.54 -2.76 23.20
N HIS A 77 -25.00 -3.58 22.29
CA HIS A 77 -25.51 -3.70 20.92
C HIS A 77 -26.91 -4.32 20.85
N PHE A 78 -27.24 -5.26 21.74
CA PHE A 78 -28.59 -5.81 21.85
C PHE A 78 -29.58 -4.74 22.32
N GLU A 79 -29.23 -3.97 23.36
CA GLU A 79 -30.08 -2.89 23.90
C GLU A 79 -30.32 -1.77 22.88
N HIS A 80 -29.31 -1.43 22.07
CA HIS A 80 -29.38 -0.38 21.05
C HIS A 80 -29.57 -0.91 19.63
N PHE A 81 -30.04 -2.15 19.46
CA PHE A 81 -30.00 -2.86 18.17
C PHE A 81 -30.63 -2.06 17.02
N ARG A 82 -31.83 -1.49 17.25
CA ARG A 82 -32.55 -0.73 16.23
C ARG A 82 -31.85 0.57 15.87
N GLU A 83 -31.39 1.32 16.86
CA GLU A 83 -30.64 2.56 16.64
C GLU A 83 -29.34 2.29 15.87
N TYR A 84 -28.60 1.26 16.29
CA TYR A 84 -27.37 0.84 15.64
C TYR A 84 -27.58 0.53 14.15
N HIS A 85 -28.63 -0.24 13.80
CA HIS A 85 -28.93 -0.56 12.40
C HIS A 85 -29.46 0.64 11.61
N GLN A 86 -30.19 1.57 12.23
CA GLN A 86 -30.63 2.80 11.58
C GLN A 86 -29.48 3.77 11.26
N LYS A 87 -28.41 3.72 12.06
CA LYS A 87 -27.21 4.56 11.90
C LYS A 87 -25.97 3.75 11.51
N LEU A 88 -26.15 2.60 10.86
CA LEU A 88 -25.11 1.59 10.68
C LEU A 88 -23.83 2.14 10.02
N TYR A 89 -23.99 2.94 8.96
CA TYR A 89 -22.84 3.53 8.25
C TYR A 89 -22.14 4.65 9.03
N ALA A 90 -22.84 5.33 9.94
CA ALA A 90 -22.22 6.36 10.78
C ALA A 90 -21.33 5.77 11.88
N GLN A 91 -21.50 4.47 12.18
CA GLN A 91 -20.71 3.73 13.16
C GLN A 91 -19.50 3.02 12.53
N VAL A 92 -19.28 3.18 11.22
CA VAL A 92 -18.11 2.63 10.54
C VAL A 92 -16.87 3.40 11.00
N GLU A 93 -15.90 2.65 11.51
CA GLU A 93 -14.66 3.20 12.01
C GLU A 93 -13.89 3.87 10.86
N PRO A 94 -13.47 5.15 11.00
CA PRO A 94 -12.65 5.78 9.98
C PRO A 94 -11.31 5.06 9.88
N THR A 95 -10.93 4.65 8.67
CA THR A 95 -9.57 4.16 8.42
C THR A 95 -8.63 5.37 8.41
N SER A 96 -7.91 5.58 9.51
CA SER A 96 -6.83 6.57 9.54
C SER A 96 -5.66 6.05 8.69
N VAL A 97 -5.36 6.76 7.60
CA VAL A 97 -4.17 6.52 6.79
C VAL A 97 -3.29 7.77 6.83
N THR A 98 -1.99 7.58 7.02
CA THR A 98 -0.98 8.66 7.06
C THR A 98 -0.07 8.56 5.82
N PRO A 99 -0.57 9.02 4.65
CA PRO A 99 0.08 8.77 3.35
C PRO A 99 1.44 9.46 3.17
N PHE A 100 1.76 10.45 4.00
CA PHE A 100 3.04 11.17 3.98
C PHE A 100 3.93 10.87 5.19
N SER A 101 3.63 9.83 5.96
CA SER A 101 4.55 9.37 7.02
C SER A 101 5.90 8.96 6.43
N ASP A 102 6.98 9.13 7.20
CA ASP A 102 8.35 8.77 6.79
C ASP A 102 8.43 7.36 6.19
N SER A 103 7.78 6.39 6.83
CA SER A 103 7.75 5.00 6.35
C SER A 103 7.05 4.84 5.00
N CYS A 104 6.05 5.66 4.71
CA CYS A 104 5.36 5.66 3.42
C CYS A 104 6.23 6.32 2.34
N LEU A 105 6.88 7.44 2.68
CA LEU A 105 7.80 8.12 1.78
C LEU A 105 9.00 7.23 1.41
N ASP A 106 9.64 6.57 2.39
CA ASP A 106 10.76 5.65 2.17
C ASP A 106 10.39 4.51 1.22
N ARG A 107 9.19 3.94 1.38
CA ARG A 107 8.77 2.76 0.62
C ARG A 107 8.17 3.11 -0.75
N GLY A 108 7.52 4.27 -0.86
CA GLY A 108 6.64 4.60 -1.98
C GLY A 108 7.15 5.72 -2.87
N LEU A 109 7.86 6.71 -2.33
CA LEU A 109 8.18 7.94 -3.07
C LEU A 109 9.06 7.64 -4.30
N HIS A 110 10.05 6.76 -4.14
CA HIS A 110 10.90 6.30 -5.24
C HIS A 110 10.08 5.72 -6.40
N ALA A 111 9.10 4.85 -6.11
CA ALA A 111 8.25 4.24 -7.13
C ALA A 111 7.35 5.28 -7.82
N VAL A 112 6.84 6.27 -7.07
CA VAL A 112 6.02 7.36 -7.60
C VAL A 112 6.83 8.25 -8.55
N VAL A 113 8.05 8.64 -8.16
CA VAL A 113 8.94 9.46 -9.01
C VAL A 113 9.35 8.69 -10.27
N VAL A 114 9.82 7.44 -10.12
CA VAL A 114 10.19 6.58 -11.25
C VAL A 114 9.01 6.35 -12.19
N GLY A 115 7.82 6.11 -11.65
CA GLY A 115 6.59 5.93 -12.43
C GLY A 115 6.27 7.17 -13.27
N PHE A 116 6.40 8.36 -12.68
CA PHE A 116 6.24 9.61 -13.41
C PHE A 116 7.29 9.79 -14.51
N LEU A 117 8.58 9.63 -14.19
CA LEU A 117 9.68 9.79 -15.14
C LEU A 117 9.51 8.87 -16.36
N ARG A 118 9.15 7.60 -16.12
CA ARG A 118 9.03 6.59 -17.20
C ARG A 118 7.76 6.73 -18.04
N GLN A 119 6.67 7.26 -17.49
CA GLN A 119 5.37 7.31 -18.18
C GLN A 119 5.04 8.68 -18.76
N ALA A 120 5.56 9.77 -18.19
CA ALA A 120 5.16 11.14 -18.55
C ALA A 120 6.21 11.92 -19.36
N LEU A 121 7.44 11.40 -19.48
CA LEU A 121 8.54 12.07 -20.19
C LEU A 121 8.76 11.43 -21.57
N SER A 122 10.01 11.07 -21.92
CA SER A 122 10.38 10.53 -23.22
C SER A 122 10.54 9.00 -23.20
N GLU A 123 10.49 8.37 -24.38
CA GLU A 123 10.72 6.92 -24.53
C GLU A 123 12.16 6.53 -24.12
N GLU A 124 13.11 7.45 -24.28
CA GLU A 124 14.50 7.26 -23.86
C GLU A 124 14.60 7.12 -22.34
N ILE A 125 14.00 8.04 -21.59
CA ILE A 125 13.90 7.95 -20.12
C ILE A 125 13.14 6.69 -19.70
N ALA A 126 12.12 6.28 -20.44
CA ALA A 126 11.36 5.07 -20.13
C ALA A 126 12.23 3.80 -20.17
N ARG A 127 13.29 3.78 -21.00
CA ARG A 127 14.26 2.69 -21.13
C ARG A 127 15.42 2.80 -20.15
N VAL A 128 16.01 3.99 -19.99
CA VAL A 128 17.20 4.21 -19.17
C VAL A 128 17.07 5.53 -18.38
N PRO A 129 17.41 5.54 -17.08
CA PRO A 129 17.46 6.77 -16.28
C PRO A 129 18.71 7.62 -16.58
N ASP A 130 18.78 8.21 -17.77
CA ASP A 130 19.85 9.15 -18.13
C ASP A 130 19.53 10.57 -17.62
N TRP A 131 20.41 11.11 -16.78
CA TRP A 131 20.25 12.45 -16.20
C TRP A 131 20.19 13.55 -17.27
N LYS A 132 21.01 13.45 -18.32
CA LYS A 132 21.07 14.50 -19.36
C LYS A 132 19.72 14.72 -20.02
N GLU A 133 19.02 13.62 -20.30
CA GLU A 133 17.70 13.66 -20.88
C GLU A 133 16.65 14.11 -19.85
N ILE A 134 16.76 13.67 -18.59
CA ILE A 134 15.88 14.10 -17.48
C ILE A 134 15.96 15.62 -17.27
N GLU A 135 17.16 16.19 -17.34
CA GLU A 135 17.41 17.63 -17.15
C GLU A 135 16.66 18.49 -18.18
N THR A 136 16.52 18.02 -19.42
CA THR A 136 15.76 18.75 -20.45
C THR A 136 14.27 18.89 -20.14
N HIS A 137 13.74 18.02 -19.27
CA HIS A 137 12.33 17.95 -18.89
C HIS A 137 12.04 18.47 -17.47
N LEU A 138 12.95 19.24 -16.88
CA LEU A 138 12.80 19.80 -15.53
C LEU A 138 11.48 20.57 -15.35
N ASN A 139 10.99 21.27 -16.36
CA ASN A 139 9.71 21.98 -16.31
C ASN A 139 8.52 21.06 -15.96
N LYS A 140 8.45 19.87 -16.56
CA LYS A 140 7.42 18.87 -16.27
C LYS A 140 7.60 18.25 -14.88
N ILE A 141 8.85 18.04 -14.47
CA ILE A 141 9.20 17.47 -13.16
C ILE A 141 8.81 18.45 -12.05
N VAL A 142 9.09 19.75 -12.21
CA VAL A 142 8.70 20.80 -11.27
C VAL A 142 7.17 20.90 -11.16
N ALA A 143 6.45 20.82 -12.28
CA ALA A 143 4.97 20.80 -12.26
C ALA A 143 4.43 19.58 -11.48
N PHE A 144 5.03 18.41 -11.65
CA PHE A 144 4.68 17.20 -10.90
C PHE A 144 5.02 17.33 -9.41
N TYR A 145 6.21 17.82 -9.08
CA TYR A 145 6.64 18.10 -7.72
C TYR A 145 5.66 19.04 -7.01
N ASN A 146 5.31 20.17 -7.63
CA ASN A 146 4.36 21.14 -7.05
C ASN A 146 3.01 20.50 -6.75
N ARG A 147 2.50 19.66 -7.66
CA ARG A 147 1.24 18.93 -7.42
C ARG A 147 1.34 17.95 -6.24
N LEU A 148 2.50 17.34 -6.03
CA LEU A 148 2.74 16.42 -4.92
C LEU A 148 2.82 17.18 -3.59
N ILE A 149 3.47 18.35 -3.59
CA ILE A 149 3.54 19.27 -2.46
C ILE A 149 2.17 19.85 -2.09
N GLU A 150 1.36 20.28 -3.07
CA GLU A 150 -0.01 20.75 -2.82
C GLU A 150 -0.85 19.67 -2.14
N ARG A 151 -0.70 18.41 -2.55
CA ARG A 151 -1.39 17.28 -1.89
C ARG A 151 -0.89 17.04 -0.47
N ALA A 152 0.42 17.12 -0.23
CA ALA A 152 0.98 16.98 1.11
C ALA A 152 0.44 18.08 2.05
N LYS A 153 0.41 19.34 1.60
CA LYS A 153 -0.12 20.47 2.38
C LYS A 153 -1.58 20.29 2.82
N LEU A 154 -2.40 19.59 2.03
CA LEU A 154 -3.80 19.32 2.36
C LEU A 154 -3.98 18.22 3.42
N VAL A 155 -2.98 17.34 3.58
CA VAL A 155 -3.08 16.15 4.44
C VAL A 155 -2.24 16.30 5.69
N ASP A 156 -0.98 16.70 5.53
CA ASP A 156 0.02 16.80 6.60
C ASP A 156 1.05 17.89 6.26
N LEU A 157 0.90 19.07 6.88
CA LEU A 157 1.75 20.23 6.66
C LEU A 157 3.18 20.03 7.19
N GLU A 158 3.35 19.26 8.26
CA GLU A 158 4.65 19.05 8.90
C GLU A 158 5.56 18.19 8.02
N GLN A 159 4.97 17.25 7.29
CA GLN A 159 5.69 16.33 6.39
C GLN A 159 6.12 16.94 5.05
N VAL A 160 5.67 18.16 4.75
CA VAL A 160 6.01 18.82 3.47
C VAL A 160 7.52 18.98 3.31
N GLY A 161 8.22 19.44 4.35
CA GLY A 161 9.67 19.66 4.27
C GLY A 161 10.45 18.36 4.01
N GLU A 162 10.05 17.28 4.66
CA GLU A 162 10.68 15.97 4.49
C GLU A 162 10.46 15.41 3.08
N LEU A 163 9.24 15.56 2.56
CA LEU A 163 8.92 15.20 1.18
C LEU A 163 9.76 15.99 0.17
N GLN A 164 9.97 17.28 0.39
CA GLN A 164 10.80 18.11 -0.48
C GLN A 164 12.25 17.62 -0.51
N ASN A 165 12.82 17.33 0.66
CA ASN A 165 14.19 16.85 0.78
C ASN A 165 14.36 15.49 0.09
N ARG A 166 13.48 14.52 0.39
CA ARG A 166 13.55 13.19 -0.22
C ARG A 166 13.36 13.21 -1.73
N PHE A 167 12.49 14.08 -2.25
CA PHE A 167 12.32 14.24 -3.70
C PHE A 167 13.60 14.76 -4.35
N LYS A 168 14.27 15.74 -3.74
CA LYS A 168 15.56 16.27 -4.22
C LYS A 168 16.65 15.21 -4.14
N ASP A 169 16.72 14.44 -3.05
CA ASP A 169 17.69 13.35 -2.90
C ASP A 169 17.53 12.29 -3.98
N ILE A 170 16.29 11.97 -4.38
CA ILE A 170 16.01 11.05 -5.49
C ILE A 170 16.58 11.60 -6.80
N LEU A 171 16.36 12.87 -7.12
CA LEU A 171 16.88 13.49 -8.34
C LEU A 171 18.42 13.55 -8.33
N LYS A 172 19.02 13.88 -7.18
CA LYS A 172 20.47 13.89 -7.00
C LYS A 172 21.11 12.52 -7.20
N LYS A 173 20.42 11.44 -6.83
CA LYS A 173 20.86 10.07 -7.15
C LYS A 173 20.92 9.84 -8.66
N PHE A 174 19.95 10.33 -9.44
CA PHE A 174 20.01 10.22 -10.90
C PHE A 174 21.15 11.04 -11.51
N GLU A 175 21.44 12.23 -10.98
CA GLU A 175 22.57 13.07 -11.42
C GLU A 175 23.93 12.38 -11.17
N THR A 176 24.09 11.70 -10.04
CA THR A 176 25.39 11.13 -9.60
C THR A 176 25.59 9.65 -9.94
N GLY A 177 24.51 8.88 -10.10
CA GLY A 177 24.53 7.43 -10.09
C GLY A 177 24.97 6.73 -11.38
N ASN A 178 25.08 7.46 -12.50
CA ASN A 178 25.47 6.94 -13.83
C ASN A 178 24.83 5.57 -14.15
N TYR A 179 23.50 5.52 -14.11
CA TYR A 179 22.73 4.30 -14.29
C TYR A 179 22.60 3.92 -15.76
N THR A 180 22.76 2.64 -16.07
CA THR A 180 22.64 2.10 -17.43
C THR A 180 21.33 1.37 -17.69
N ALA A 181 20.56 1.10 -16.64
CA ALA A 181 19.21 0.55 -16.74
C ALA A 181 18.35 0.93 -15.53
N TRP A 182 17.05 0.74 -15.67
CA TRP A 182 16.14 0.85 -14.54
C TRP A 182 16.34 -0.27 -13.53
N LYS A 183 16.41 -1.53 -13.98
CA LYS A 183 16.53 -2.71 -13.12
C LYS A 183 18.00 -3.10 -12.90
N VAL A 184 18.37 -3.36 -11.65
CA VAL A 184 19.68 -3.94 -11.31
C VAL A 184 19.77 -5.38 -11.82
N ASP A 185 20.90 -5.70 -12.43
CA ASP A 185 21.31 -7.06 -12.76
C ASP A 185 22.78 -7.26 -12.34
N HIS A 186 23.29 -8.50 -12.31
CA HIS A 186 24.63 -8.85 -11.83
C HIS A 186 25.77 -8.05 -12.47
N LYS A 187 25.57 -7.53 -13.68
CA LYS A 187 26.56 -6.74 -14.44
C LYS A 187 26.05 -5.35 -14.84
N VAL A 188 24.83 -4.99 -14.48
CA VAL A 188 24.16 -3.77 -14.93
C VAL A 188 23.96 -2.85 -13.75
N ASN A 189 24.47 -1.62 -13.85
CA ASN A 189 24.27 -0.59 -12.85
C ASN A 189 22.84 -0.03 -12.98
N GLY A 190 21.91 -0.68 -12.29
CA GLY A 190 20.50 -0.33 -12.29
C GLY A 190 20.13 0.58 -11.12
N TYR A 191 19.07 1.37 -11.28
CA TYR A 191 18.54 2.19 -10.19
C TYR A 191 17.72 1.36 -9.19
N MET A 192 16.96 0.37 -9.64
CA MET A 192 15.93 -0.29 -8.84
C MET A 192 16.10 -1.80 -8.78
N TYR A 193 15.83 -2.39 -7.62
CA TYR A 193 15.74 -3.84 -7.45
C TYR A 193 14.54 -4.21 -6.58
N SER A 194 14.05 -5.44 -6.73
CA SER A 194 12.96 -5.96 -5.91
C SER A 194 13.35 -5.97 -4.44
N ALA A 195 12.55 -5.36 -3.58
CA ALA A 195 12.69 -5.51 -2.13
C ALA A 195 12.74 -7.00 -1.77
N GLY A 196 13.61 -7.37 -0.82
CA GLY A 196 13.84 -8.76 -0.42
C GLY A 196 14.88 -9.53 -1.25
N THR A 197 15.32 -9.06 -2.42
CA THR A 197 16.39 -9.74 -3.17
C THR A 197 17.79 -9.36 -2.68
N THR A 198 18.74 -10.27 -2.88
CA THR A 198 20.15 -10.06 -2.58
C THR A 198 20.88 -9.62 -3.84
N ILE A 199 21.48 -8.43 -3.79
CA ILE A 199 22.34 -7.88 -4.85
C ILE A 199 23.78 -7.73 -4.34
N PRO A 200 24.79 -7.72 -5.23
CA PRO A 200 26.18 -7.46 -4.86
C PRO A 200 26.33 -6.16 -4.07
N HIS A 201 27.14 -6.16 -3.02
CA HIS A 201 27.26 -5.01 -2.11
C HIS A 201 27.70 -3.71 -2.82
N ALA A 202 28.56 -3.83 -3.84
CA ALA A 202 29.01 -2.71 -4.66
C ALA A 202 27.86 -2.01 -5.41
N LEU A 203 26.87 -2.76 -5.89
CA LEU A 203 25.71 -2.22 -6.61
C LEU A 203 24.64 -1.69 -5.64
N LYS A 204 24.64 -2.15 -4.38
CA LYS A 204 23.66 -1.76 -3.37
C LYS A 204 23.80 -0.31 -2.93
N VAL A 205 24.98 0.30 -3.07
CA VAL A 205 25.21 1.70 -2.66
C VAL A 205 24.40 2.67 -3.52
N ASN A 206 24.26 2.38 -4.81
CA ASN A 206 23.61 3.27 -5.77
C ASN A 206 22.19 2.81 -6.14
N ALA A 207 21.75 1.62 -5.70
CA ALA A 207 20.45 1.07 -6.09
C ALA A 207 19.44 1.09 -4.93
N GLU A 208 18.17 1.24 -5.30
CA GLU A 208 17.05 1.37 -4.37
C GLU A 208 16.12 0.15 -4.39
N PRO A 209 15.71 -0.35 -3.21
CA PRO A 209 14.72 -1.41 -3.12
C PRO A 209 13.31 -0.88 -3.43
N MET A 210 12.60 -1.54 -4.33
CA MET A 210 11.21 -1.24 -4.69
C MET A 210 10.27 -2.31 -4.18
N ILE A 211 9.13 -1.90 -3.64
CA ILE A 211 8.05 -2.81 -3.25
C ILE A 211 7.49 -3.53 -4.48
N ASN A 212 7.25 -4.84 -4.36
CA ASN A 212 6.58 -5.61 -5.42
C ASN A 212 5.07 -5.70 -5.22
N SER A 213 4.63 -5.51 -3.97
CA SER A 213 3.25 -5.67 -3.56
C SER A 213 2.88 -4.63 -2.52
N MET A 214 1.68 -4.07 -2.65
CA MET A 214 1.05 -3.26 -1.60
C MET A 214 0.37 -4.12 -0.53
N ARG A 215 0.30 -5.45 -0.73
CA ARG A 215 -0.40 -6.39 0.15
C ARG A 215 0.53 -7.09 1.13
N ASN A 216 1.79 -7.31 0.74
CA ASN A 216 2.77 -7.95 1.59
C ASN A 216 3.80 -6.92 2.04
N VAL A 217 4.13 -6.95 3.33
CA VAL A 217 5.27 -6.23 3.88
C VAL A 217 6.52 -7.04 3.54
N ASP A 218 7.10 -6.81 2.36
CA ASP A 218 8.21 -7.62 1.84
C ASP A 218 9.56 -7.37 2.57
N SER A 219 9.60 -6.43 3.52
CA SER A 219 10.77 -6.16 4.35
C SER A 219 10.36 -5.87 5.79
N GLU A 220 10.22 -6.92 6.59
CA GLU A 220 10.21 -6.78 8.05
C GLU A 220 11.59 -6.28 8.54
N CYS A 221 11.56 -5.49 9.61
CA CYS A 221 12.67 -4.77 10.23
C CYS A 221 14.07 -5.33 9.92
N ARG A 222 14.86 -4.58 9.14
CA ARG A 222 16.28 -4.89 8.93
C ARG A 222 17.10 -4.19 10.00
N GLY A 223 17.75 -4.96 10.87
CA GLY A 223 18.83 -4.43 11.70
C GLY A 223 19.96 -3.92 10.79
N VAL A 224 20.23 -2.62 10.83
CA VAL A 224 21.34 -2.02 10.08
C VAL A 224 22.49 -1.78 11.05
N ILE A 225 23.67 -2.32 10.76
CA ILE A 225 24.88 -1.92 11.47
C ILE A 225 25.22 -0.51 10.99
N SER A 226 24.91 0.47 11.83
CA SER A 226 25.31 1.85 11.64
C SER A 226 26.83 1.93 11.47
N GLN A 227 27.28 2.41 10.32
CA GLN A 227 28.69 2.78 10.09
C GLN A 227 28.95 4.26 10.42
N ILE A 228 28.10 4.91 11.23
CA ILE A 228 28.22 6.33 11.61
C ILE A 228 29.61 6.64 12.22
N TYR A 229 30.29 5.64 12.80
CA TYR A 229 31.65 5.82 13.33
C TYR A 229 32.78 5.84 12.29
N ARG A 230 32.50 5.56 11.01
CA ARG A 230 33.53 5.48 9.95
C ARG A 230 33.59 6.71 9.03
N SER A 231 32.64 7.63 9.09
CA SER A 231 32.51 8.75 8.14
C SER A 231 32.91 10.13 8.69
N ASN A 232 33.69 10.21 9.77
CA ASN A 232 34.20 11.49 10.28
C ASN A 232 35.47 11.97 9.55
N ASN A 233 35.60 11.66 8.26
CA ASN A 233 36.62 12.26 7.42
C ASN A 233 36.19 12.19 5.96
N ASP A 234 35.37 13.14 5.54
CA ASP A 234 35.35 13.71 4.19
C ASP A 234 34.43 14.94 4.23
N GLY A 235 35.00 16.06 4.68
CA GLY A 235 34.46 17.35 4.30
C GLY A 235 34.90 17.62 2.86
N ASN A 236 33.96 17.74 1.93
CA ASN A 236 34.02 18.78 0.90
C ASN A 236 32.76 18.92 0.04
N ASP A 237 32.46 20.19 -0.25
CA ASP A 237 31.73 20.76 -1.39
C ASP A 237 30.26 20.38 -1.64
N SER A 238 29.37 21.13 -0.99
CA SER A 238 28.03 21.41 -1.52
C SER A 238 28.12 22.49 -2.62
N THR A 239 28.51 22.10 -3.83
CA THR A 239 28.09 22.86 -5.01
C THR A 239 26.58 22.65 -5.15
N LYS A 240 25.76 23.62 -4.77
CA LYS A 240 24.31 23.61 -5.06
C LYS A 240 24.17 23.49 -6.57
N SER A 241 23.65 22.36 -7.05
CA SER A 241 23.41 22.19 -8.48
C SER A 241 22.32 23.18 -8.90
N SER A 242 22.52 23.85 -10.05
CA SER A 242 21.68 24.96 -10.53
C SER A 242 20.18 24.62 -10.56
N TRP A 243 19.86 23.36 -10.78
CA TRP A 243 18.48 22.86 -10.86
C TRP A 243 17.77 22.83 -9.50
N GLU A 244 18.47 22.72 -8.36
CA GLU A 244 17.85 22.61 -7.03
C GLU A 244 17.01 23.85 -6.67
N ALA A 245 17.37 25.02 -7.23
CA ALA A 245 16.66 26.28 -7.04
C ALA A 245 15.25 26.28 -7.67
N LEU A 246 14.96 25.39 -8.61
CA LEU A 246 13.64 25.27 -9.25
C LEU A 246 12.60 24.59 -8.35
N PHE A 247 13.04 24.02 -7.23
CA PHE A 247 12.22 23.24 -6.29
C PHE A 247 12.06 23.94 -4.92
N SER A 248 12.40 25.24 -4.84
CA SER A 248 12.21 26.09 -3.66
C SER A 248 10.76 26.48 -3.43
#